data_AF-A0A1Y4L890-F1
#
_entry.id   AF-A0A1Y4L890-F1
#
_cell.length_a   1.000
_cell.length_b   1.000
_cell.length_c   1.000
_cell.angle_alpha   90.00
_cell.angle_beta   90.00
_cell.angle_gamma   90.00
#
_symmetry.space_group_name_H-M   'P 1'
#
loop_
_entity.id
_entity.type
_entity.pdbx_description
1 polymer ?
#
loop_
_entity_poly.entity_id
_entity_poly.type
_entity_poly.pdbx_seq_one_letter_code
_entity_poly.pdbx_strand_id
1 'polypeptide(L)'
;MNQIICENEAILLCTKQDTGVCILRCRTSDPVVILPETIHDLPVIALGDYLCAEREPDVSKYDVFEVRLTTGERISSAPVHNARAIERVVIPSSVHSIGSYAFYNCYSLRALTVHSGVRAVGHGALMNCTAFQTIDLYAEEGEKTCLSDLLGQTSGEIAVDLHQKYAEARLIFPPFNEELEDLGPAHIFQRRIEGAGYAYRQCIQNGVLSFLQYDGAFERLLRIQDYDTACRVALLRLRWPVGLSAQAREVYLTCLREHPTDAVRTLLDSRDVPGLSALLSFGVLDRSGLSAACDLARQMGQTEALALLLAALDRSAGRAAPLMQKTYDL
;
A
#
# COMPACT_ATOMS: atom_id res chain seq x y z
N MET A 1 -11.06 -23.38 -26.31
CA MET A 1 -10.88 -22.34 -25.29
C MET A 1 -9.88 -22.90 -24.30
N ASN A 2 -8.66 -22.36 -24.26
CA ASN A 2 -7.63 -22.85 -23.35
C ASN A 2 -7.96 -22.40 -21.92
N GLN A 3 -7.82 -23.31 -20.96
CA GLN A 3 -8.19 -23.10 -19.57
C GLN A 3 -6.96 -23.12 -18.68
N ILE A 4 -6.85 -22.16 -17.78
CA ILE A 4 -5.85 -22.10 -16.71
C ILE A 4 -6.61 -22.21 -15.39
N ILE A 5 -6.23 -23.19 -14.56
CA ILE A 5 -6.81 -23.34 -13.22
C ILE A 5 -6.10 -22.38 -12.26
N CYS A 6 -6.84 -21.49 -11.62
CA CYS A 6 -6.33 -20.50 -10.66
C CYS A 6 -7.41 -20.10 -9.63
N GLU A 7 -7.17 -19.04 -8.86
CA GLU A 7 -8.04 -18.64 -7.72
C GLU A 7 -9.19 -17.68 -8.10
N ASN A 8 -9.31 -17.32 -9.38
CA ASN A 8 -10.32 -16.38 -9.87
C ASN A 8 -10.85 -16.78 -11.25
N GLU A 9 -12.06 -16.32 -11.57
CA GLU A 9 -12.71 -16.52 -12.85
C GLU A 9 -12.54 -15.29 -13.73
N ALA A 10 -11.98 -15.50 -14.91
CA ALA A 10 -11.83 -14.44 -15.89
C ALA A 10 -11.77 -14.97 -17.33
N ILE A 11 -12.12 -14.10 -18.27
CA ILE A 11 -11.79 -14.27 -19.67
C ILE A 11 -10.74 -13.25 -20.05
N LEU A 12 -9.59 -13.74 -20.49
CA LEU A 12 -8.49 -12.92 -20.98
C LEU A 12 -8.51 -12.89 -22.50
N LEU A 13 -8.41 -11.69 -23.08
CA LEU A 13 -8.04 -11.52 -24.48
C LEU A 13 -6.55 -11.24 -24.54
N CYS A 14 -5.83 -12.06 -25.30
CA CYS A 14 -4.39 -12.06 -25.32
C CYS A 14 -3.86 -11.97 -26.75
N THR A 15 -2.64 -11.47 -26.91
CA THR A 15 -1.91 -11.55 -28.17
C THR A 15 -0.47 -11.98 -27.92
N LYS A 16 0.12 -12.73 -28.86
CA LYS A 16 1.51 -13.17 -28.76
C LYS A 16 2.43 -12.04 -29.21
N GLN A 17 3.56 -11.91 -28.52
CA GLN A 17 4.68 -11.06 -28.88
C GLN A 17 5.96 -11.91 -28.90
N ASP A 18 7.04 -11.37 -29.45
CA ASP A 18 8.28 -12.12 -29.71
C ASP A 18 8.84 -12.85 -28.48
N THR A 19 8.67 -12.28 -27.28
CA THR A 19 9.25 -12.79 -26.02
C THR A 19 8.21 -13.19 -24.98
N GLY A 20 6.91 -13.16 -25.29
CA GLY A 20 5.86 -13.40 -24.29
C GLY A 20 4.44 -13.13 -24.77
N VAL A 21 3.52 -12.98 -23.81
CA VAL A 21 2.11 -12.70 -24.04
C VAL A 21 1.75 -11.34 -23.47
N CYS A 22 0.99 -10.56 -24.25
CA CYS A 22 0.33 -9.35 -23.78
C CYS A 22 -1.14 -9.66 -23.49
N ILE A 23 -1.61 -9.33 -22.28
CA ILE A 23 -3.04 -9.42 -21.93
C ILE A 23 -3.67 -8.08 -22.31
N LEU A 24 -4.54 -8.10 -23.32
CA LEU A 24 -5.20 -6.92 -23.84
C LEU A 24 -6.48 -6.57 -23.07
N ARG A 25 -7.15 -7.57 -22.48
CA ARG A 25 -8.41 -7.41 -21.76
C ARG A 25 -8.56 -8.50 -20.70
N CYS A 26 -9.06 -8.14 -19.52
CA CYS A 26 -9.48 -9.07 -18.47
C CYS A 26 -10.97 -8.82 -18.13
N ARG A 27 -11.84 -9.74 -18.53
CA ARG A 27 -13.27 -9.74 -18.20
C ARG A 27 -13.51 -10.62 -16.97
N THR A 28 -14.01 -10.02 -15.89
CA THR A 28 -14.23 -10.72 -14.62
C THR A 28 -15.25 -9.94 -13.77
N SER A 29 -15.95 -10.66 -12.91
CA SER A 29 -16.80 -10.11 -11.84
C SER A 29 -16.17 -10.29 -10.45
N ASP A 30 -14.99 -10.91 -10.39
CA ASP A 30 -14.36 -11.26 -9.13
C ASP A 30 -13.71 -10.02 -8.50
N PRO A 31 -13.74 -9.91 -7.17
CA PRO A 31 -13.13 -8.80 -6.46
C PRO A 31 -11.60 -8.88 -6.46
N VAL A 32 -11.03 -10.07 -6.66
CA VAL A 32 -9.58 -10.29 -6.68
C VAL A 32 -9.19 -10.87 -8.02
N VAL A 33 -8.37 -10.14 -8.77
CA VAL A 33 -7.89 -10.55 -10.09
C VAL A 33 -6.44 -10.99 -9.97
N ILE A 34 -6.18 -12.28 -10.12
CA ILE A 34 -4.83 -12.82 -10.15
C ILE A 34 -4.51 -13.19 -11.61
N LEU A 35 -3.61 -12.42 -12.21
CA LEU A 35 -3.19 -12.69 -13.58
C LEU A 35 -2.12 -13.79 -13.57
N PRO A 36 -2.13 -14.71 -14.55
CA PRO A 36 -1.18 -15.81 -14.59
C PRO A 36 0.23 -15.33 -14.93
N GLU A 37 1.26 -15.97 -14.35
CA GLU A 37 2.67 -15.73 -14.72
C GLU A 37 2.97 -16.15 -16.16
N THR A 38 2.30 -17.21 -16.64
CA THR A 38 2.52 -17.75 -17.98
C THR A 38 1.21 -18.09 -18.68
N ILE A 39 1.16 -17.88 -19.99
CA ILE A 39 0.08 -18.30 -20.88
C ILE A 39 0.70 -19.09 -22.03
N HIS A 40 0.34 -20.36 -22.17
CA HIS A 40 0.93 -21.29 -23.15
C HIS A 40 2.46 -21.39 -23.04
N ASP A 41 2.96 -21.57 -21.81
CA ASP A 41 4.40 -21.64 -21.47
C ASP A 41 5.22 -20.39 -21.81
N LEU A 42 4.54 -19.29 -22.18
CA LEU A 42 5.16 -17.99 -22.44
C LEU A 42 4.85 -17.04 -21.27
N PRO A 43 5.82 -16.22 -20.82
CA PRO A 43 5.60 -15.27 -19.74
C PRO A 43 4.61 -14.18 -20.14
N VAL A 44 3.84 -13.68 -19.18
CA VAL A 44 3.00 -12.49 -19.36
C VAL A 44 3.85 -11.24 -19.19
N ILE A 45 4.12 -10.54 -20.29
CA ILE A 45 5.12 -9.46 -20.32
C ILE A 45 4.50 -8.06 -20.32
N ALA A 46 3.23 -7.93 -20.70
CA ALA A 46 2.57 -6.62 -20.79
C ALA A 46 1.06 -6.72 -20.52
N LEU A 47 0.52 -5.63 -19.98
CA LEU A 47 -0.91 -5.42 -19.81
C LEU A 47 -1.36 -4.26 -20.72
N GLY A 48 -2.43 -4.48 -21.48
CA GLY A 48 -2.92 -3.55 -22.48
C GLY A 48 -3.70 -2.35 -21.91
N ASP A 49 -4.00 -1.41 -22.80
CA ASP A 49 -4.87 -0.27 -22.48
C ASP A 49 -6.27 -0.77 -22.09
N TYR A 50 -6.93 -0.08 -21.16
CA TYR A 50 -8.28 -0.44 -20.71
C TYR A 50 -8.46 -1.90 -20.21
N LEU A 51 -7.37 -2.56 -19.78
CA LEU A 51 -7.33 -3.96 -19.36
C LEU A 51 -8.56 -4.41 -18.56
N CYS A 52 -8.85 -3.74 -17.45
CA CYS A 52 -9.94 -4.01 -16.52
C CYS A 52 -10.99 -2.87 -16.48
N ALA A 53 -10.91 -1.91 -17.41
CA ALA A 53 -11.82 -0.78 -17.44
C ALA A 53 -13.24 -1.20 -17.89
N GLU A 54 -14.24 -0.41 -17.53
CA GLU A 54 -15.62 -0.65 -17.99
C GLU A 54 -15.72 -0.57 -19.53
N ARG A 55 -14.96 0.35 -20.13
CA ARG A 55 -14.83 0.49 -21.59
C ARG A 55 -14.04 -0.67 -22.16
N GLU A 56 -14.51 -1.24 -23.27
CA GLU A 56 -13.73 -2.25 -24.00
C GLU A 56 -12.55 -1.64 -24.78
N PRO A 57 -11.37 -2.26 -24.74
CA PRO A 57 -10.24 -1.86 -25.57
C PRO A 57 -10.49 -2.16 -27.05
N ASP A 58 -9.95 -1.32 -27.93
CA ASP A 58 -9.86 -1.65 -29.35
C ASP A 58 -8.73 -2.65 -29.57
N VAL A 59 -9.11 -3.90 -29.84
CA VAL A 59 -8.19 -5.00 -30.10
C VAL A 59 -8.10 -5.41 -31.57
N SER A 60 -8.75 -4.66 -32.47
CA SER A 60 -8.89 -5.03 -33.90
C SER A 60 -7.56 -5.19 -34.64
N LYS A 61 -6.51 -4.51 -34.18
CA LYS A 61 -5.16 -4.55 -34.76
C LYS A 61 -4.29 -5.73 -34.31
N TYR A 62 -4.76 -6.54 -33.35
CA TYR A 62 -4.00 -7.64 -32.80
C TYR A 62 -4.50 -8.98 -33.33
N ASP A 63 -3.60 -9.95 -33.43
CA ASP A 63 -3.98 -11.36 -33.54
C ASP A 63 -4.37 -11.87 -32.15
N VAL A 64 -5.68 -11.87 -31.88
CA VAL A 64 -6.24 -12.11 -30.54
C VAL A 64 -6.61 -13.57 -30.35
N PHE A 65 -6.20 -14.14 -29.23
CA PHE A 65 -6.70 -15.43 -28.74
C PHE A 65 -7.28 -15.29 -27.32
N GLU A 66 -8.23 -16.15 -27.00
CA GLU A 66 -8.93 -16.13 -25.70
C GLU A 66 -8.39 -17.21 -24.75
N VAL A 67 -8.21 -16.83 -23.48
CA VAL A 67 -7.83 -17.73 -22.39
C VAL A 67 -8.85 -17.59 -21.26
N ARG A 68 -9.33 -18.72 -20.74
CA ARG A 68 -10.23 -18.75 -19.59
C ARG A 68 -9.44 -19.08 -18.33
N LEU A 69 -9.51 -18.19 -17.34
CA LEU A 69 -9.11 -18.46 -15.97
C LEU A 69 -10.30 -19.09 -15.23
N THR A 70 -10.07 -20.18 -14.49
CA THR A 70 -11.12 -20.86 -13.74
C THR A 70 -10.64 -21.45 -12.42
N THR A 71 -11.50 -21.43 -11.42
CA THR A 71 -11.35 -22.12 -10.13
C THR A 71 -11.49 -23.65 -10.25
N GLY A 72 -11.86 -24.16 -11.42
CA GLY A 72 -12.14 -25.58 -11.64
C GLY A 72 -13.58 -25.97 -11.27
N GLU A 73 -14.37 -25.04 -10.72
CA GLU A 73 -15.79 -25.25 -10.51
C GLU A 73 -16.55 -25.19 -11.85
N ARG A 74 -17.58 -26.02 -12.01
CA ARG A 74 -18.42 -26.01 -13.23
C ARG A 74 -19.31 -24.77 -13.23
N ILE A 75 -18.81 -23.67 -13.78
CA ILE A 75 -19.64 -22.48 -14.00
C ILE A 75 -20.43 -22.63 -15.30
N SER A 76 -21.75 -22.45 -15.20
CA SER A 76 -22.70 -22.61 -16.32
C SER A 76 -22.61 -21.50 -17.38
N SER A 77 -22.02 -20.35 -17.06
CA SER A 77 -21.85 -19.21 -17.96
C SER A 77 -20.46 -18.59 -17.88
N ALA A 78 -20.07 -17.86 -18.93
CA ALA A 78 -18.86 -17.04 -18.93
C ALA A 78 -18.98 -15.89 -17.89
N PRO A 79 -17.87 -15.49 -17.24
CA PRO A 79 -17.89 -14.34 -16.32
C PRO A 79 -18.27 -13.06 -17.07
N VAL A 80 -19.19 -12.30 -16.48
CA VAL A 80 -19.57 -10.96 -16.96
C VAL A 80 -18.58 -9.95 -16.38
N HIS A 81 -18.07 -9.03 -17.19
CA HIS A 81 -17.15 -8.02 -16.70
C HIS A 81 -17.86 -6.99 -15.82
N ASN A 82 -17.31 -6.70 -14.64
CA ASN A 82 -17.74 -5.62 -13.78
C ASN A 82 -16.51 -4.92 -13.17
N ALA A 83 -16.08 -3.82 -13.79
CA ALA A 83 -14.92 -3.05 -13.32
C ALA A 83 -15.10 -2.54 -11.88
N ARG A 84 -16.33 -2.30 -11.45
CA ARG A 84 -16.66 -1.79 -10.12
C ARG A 84 -16.56 -2.84 -9.00
N ALA A 85 -16.53 -4.12 -9.34
CA ALA A 85 -16.34 -5.19 -8.35
C ALA A 85 -14.87 -5.39 -7.98
N ILE A 86 -13.93 -4.99 -8.85
CA ILE A 86 -12.50 -5.26 -8.69
C ILE A 86 -11.96 -4.46 -7.51
N GLU A 87 -11.46 -5.15 -6.48
CA GLU A 87 -10.87 -4.60 -5.27
C GLU A 87 -9.34 -4.75 -5.23
N ARG A 88 -8.81 -5.81 -5.83
CA ARG A 88 -7.37 -6.10 -5.87
C ARG A 88 -6.96 -6.70 -7.20
N VAL A 89 -5.79 -6.31 -7.71
CA VAL A 89 -5.16 -6.95 -8.86
C VAL A 89 -3.73 -7.34 -8.53
N VAL A 90 -3.39 -8.60 -8.82
CA VAL A 90 -2.03 -9.14 -8.70
C VAL A 90 -1.40 -9.19 -10.09
N ILE A 91 -0.41 -8.33 -10.31
CA ILE A 91 0.30 -8.23 -11.58
C ILE A 91 1.46 -9.24 -11.59
N PRO A 92 1.62 -10.05 -12.65
CA PRO A 92 2.67 -11.06 -12.71
C PRO A 92 4.07 -10.44 -12.68
N SER A 93 5.02 -11.18 -12.11
CA SER A 93 6.40 -10.73 -11.90
C SER A 93 7.16 -10.41 -13.19
N SER A 94 6.78 -11.05 -14.30
CA SER A 94 7.39 -10.88 -15.61
C SER A 94 6.87 -9.67 -16.40
N VAL A 95 5.85 -8.96 -15.91
CA VAL A 95 5.30 -7.79 -16.59
C VAL A 95 6.26 -6.61 -16.53
N HIS A 96 6.53 -6.01 -17.70
CA HIS A 96 7.35 -4.81 -17.83
C HIS A 96 6.54 -3.53 -18.13
N SER A 97 5.28 -3.64 -18.55
CA SER A 97 4.45 -2.47 -18.86
C SER A 97 2.96 -2.66 -18.56
N ILE A 98 2.35 -1.60 -18.02
CA ILE A 98 0.91 -1.47 -17.79
C ILE A 98 0.37 -0.40 -18.74
N GLY A 99 -0.68 -0.71 -19.50
CA GLY A 99 -1.28 0.19 -20.49
C GLY A 99 -1.98 1.41 -19.90
N SER A 100 -2.32 2.35 -20.79
CA SER A 100 -3.07 3.56 -20.43
C SER A 100 -4.49 3.18 -20.03
N TYR A 101 -5.03 3.86 -19.02
CA TYR A 101 -6.38 3.59 -18.53
C TYR A 101 -6.65 2.12 -18.14
N ALA A 102 -5.62 1.33 -17.82
CA ALA A 102 -5.73 -0.11 -17.56
C ALA A 102 -6.81 -0.46 -16.52
N PHE A 103 -6.95 0.33 -15.46
CA PHE A 103 -7.95 0.16 -14.40
C PHE A 103 -8.97 1.30 -14.36
N TYR A 104 -9.25 1.94 -15.49
CA TYR A 104 -10.13 3.10 -15.54
C TYR A 104 -11.54 2.79 -15.02
N ASN A 105 -12.03 3.62 -14.09
CA ASN A 105 -13.31 3.46 -13.39
C ASN A 105 -13.45 2.19 -12.53
N CYS A 106 -12.35 1.54 -12.13
CA CYS A 106 -12.36 0.53 -11.09
C CYS A 106 -12.51 1.20 -9.70
N TYR A 107 -13.70 1.73 -9.39
CA TYR A 107 -13.94 2.55 -8.19
C TYR A 107 -13.63 1.84 -6.87
N SER A 108 -13.76 0.51 -6.84
CA SER A 108 -13.51 -0.32 -5.66
C SER A 108 -12.06 -0.80 -5.55
N LEU A 109 -11.20 -0.52 -6.54
CA LEU A 109 -9.82 -0.99 -6.55
C LEU A 109 -9.05 -0.33 -5.41
N ARG A 110 -8.68 -1.14 -4.41
CA ARG A 110 -7.97 -0.72 -3.19
C ARG A 110 -6.48 -1.00 -3.25
N ALA A 111 -6.11 -2.13 -3.86
CA ALA A 111 -4.75 -2.65 -3.82
C ALA A 111 -4.25 -3.12 -5.18
N LEU A 112 -2.99 -2.84 -5.48
CA LEU A 112 -2.25 -3.42 -6.60
C LEU A 112 -0.98 -4.10 -6.08
N THR A 113 -0.78 -5.35 -6.50
CA THR A 113 0.51 -6.03 -6.33
C THR A 113 1.35 -5.86 -7.58
N VAL A 114 2.57 -5.34 -7.44
CA VAL A 114 3.50 -5.05 -8.53
C VAL A 114 4.92 -5.49 -8.18
N HIS A 115 5.71 -5.75 -9.22
CA HIS A 115 7.11 -6.17 -9.10
C HIS A 115 8.05 -5.13 -9.70
N SER A 116 9.33 -5.17 -9.31
CA SER A 116 10.36 -4.28 -9.85
C SER A 116 10.55 -4.39 -11.36
N GLY A 117 10.07 -5.47 -11.99
CA GLY A 117 10.07 -5.66 -13.44
C GLY A 117 9.28 -4.59 -14.23
N VAL A 118 8.25 -3.97 -13.64
CA VAL A 118 7.41 -2.98 -14.32
C VAL A 118 8.20 -1.68 -14.54
N ARG A 119 8.41 -1.31 -15.80
CA ARG A 119 9.19 -0.14 -16.24
C ARG A 119 8.34 1.02 -16.74
N ALA A 120 7.10 0.76 -17.11
CA ALA A 120 6.21 1.77 -17.67
C ALA A 120 4.77 1.56 -17.20
N VAL A 121 4.15 2.63 -16.75
CA VAL A 121 2.72 2.69 -16.44
C VAL A 121 2.09 3.76 -17.33
N GLY A 122 1.08 3.36 -18.10
CA GLY A 122 0.41 4.23 -19.05
C GLY A 122 -0.35 5.36 -18.37
N HIS A 123 -0.65 6.39 -19.16
CA HIS A 123 -1.35 7.58 -18.67
C HIS A 123 -2.73 7.21 -18.11
N GLY A 124 -3.04 7.71 -16.92
CA GLY A 124 -4.33 7.51 -16.28
C GLY A 124 -4.65 6.05 -15.96
N ALA A 125 -3.64 5.18 -15.80
CA ALA A 125 -3.85 3.76 -15.53
C ALA A 125 -4.77 3.50 -14.32
N LEU A 126 -4.75 4.37 -13.32
CA LEU A 126 -5.59 4.34 -12.11
C LEU A 126 -6.65 5.45 -12.08
N MET A 127 -6.97 6.07 -13.22
CA MET A 127 -7.94 7.15 -13.25
C MET A 127 -9.31 6.68 -12.76
N ASN A 128 -9.91 7.45 -11.85
CA ASN A 128 -11.17 7.15 -11.15
C ASN A 128 -11.15 5.87 -10.28
N CYS A 129 -9.97 5.37 -9.89
CA CYS A 129 -9.84 4.36 -8.83
C CYS A 129 -9.90 5.04 -7.45
N THR A 130 -11.08 5.51 -7.05
CA THR A 130 -11.26 6.38 -5.87
C THR A 130 -10.97 5.69 -4.52
N ALA A 131 -10.99 4.36 -4.47
CA ALA A 131 -10.66 3.59 -3.27
C ALA A 131 -9.18 3.17 -3.18
N PHE A 132 -8.35 3.57 -4.16
CA PHE A 132 -6.97 3.09 -4.27
C PHE A 132 -6.09 3.67 -3.16
N GLN A 133 -5.53 2.79 -2.33
CA GLN A 133 -4.82 3.17 -1.11
C GLN A 133 -3.59 2.31 -0.81
N THR A 134 -3.40 1.18 -1.50
CA THR A 134 -2.31 0.23 -1.18
C THR A 134 -1.56 -0.22 -2.42
N ILE A 135 -0.23 -0.25 -2.32
CA ILE A 135 0.67 -0.88 -3.28
C ILE A 135 1.47 -1.95 -2.53
N ASP A 136 1.32 -3.21 -2.92
CA ASP A 136 2.19 -4.30 -2.49
C ASP A 136 3.33 -4.41 -3.53
N LEU A 137 4.53 -3.97 -3.17
CA LEU A 137 5.67 -3.85 -4.08
C LEU A 137 6.74 -4.89 -3.75
N TYR A 138 7.07 -5.74 -4.71
CA TYR A 138 8.20 -6.67 -4.62
C TYR A 138 9.41 -6.10 -5.35
N ALA A 139 10.39 -5.59 -4.61
CA ALA A 139 11.59 -4.97 -5.15
C ALA A 139 12.73 -4.96 -4.13
N GLU A 140 13.98 -5.09 -4.60
CA GLU A 140 15.16 -4.95 -3.75
C GLU A 140 15.60 -3.49 -3.60
N GLU A 141 16.38 -3.20 -2.53
CA GLU A 141 16.90 -1.85 -2.32
C GLU A 141 17.80 -1.41 -3.48
N GLY A 142 17.55 -0.20 -3.99
CA GLY A 142 18.29 0.36 -5.14
C GLY A 142 17.75 -0.05 -6.51
N GLU A 143 16.75 -0.94 -6.57
CA GLU A 143 16.12 -1.28 -7.85
C GLU A 143 15.27 -0.13 -8.39
N LYS A 144 15.27 0.00 -9.72
CA LYS A 144 14.28 0.83 -10.40
C LYS A 144 12.92 0.15 -10.32
N THR A 145 11.87 0.92 -10.11
CA THR A 145 10.49 0.45 -10.00
C THR A 145 9.55 1.45 -10.68
N CYS A 146 8.31 1.03 -10.91
CA CYS A 146 7.22 1.90 -11.36
C CYS A 146 6.57 2.72 -10.23
N LEU A 147 7.12 2.70 -9.01
CA LEU A 147 6.49 3.30 -7.83
C LEU A 147 6.21 4.80 -8.03
N SER A 148 7.13 5.53 -8.68
CA SER A 148 6.93 6.94 -9.03
C SER A 148 5.72 7.15 -9.95
N ASP A 149 5.53 6.27 -10.94
CA ASP A 149 4.44 6.39 -11.91
C ASP A 149 3.09 6.10 -11.26
N LEU A 150 3.04 5.09 -10.37
CA LEU A 150 1.83 4.73 -9.61
C LEU A 150 1.44 5.81 -8.60
N LEU A 151 2.39 6.30 -7.81
CA LEU A 151 2.15 7.40 -6.86
C LEU A 151 1.80 8.71 -7.56
N GLY A 152 2.19 8.87 -8.83
CA GLY A 152 1.83 10.00 -9.67
C GLY A 152 0.40 9.95 -10.20
N GLN A 153 -0.30 8.81 -10.14
CA GLN A 153 -1.70 8.71 -10.58
C GLN A 153 -2.70 9.28 -9.58
N THR A 154 -2.27 9.58 -8.35
CA THR A 154 -3.15 10.02 -7.26
C THR A 154 -2.42 10.92 -6.26
N SER A 155 -3.09 11.99 -5.84
CA SER A 155 -2.63 12.86 -4.76
C SER A 155 -3.10 12.40 -3.37
N GLY A 156 -3.91 11.34 -3.30
CA GLY A 156 -4.37 10.73 -2.05
C GLY A 156 -3.26 10.06 -1.25
N GLU A 157 -3.60 9.62 -0.05
CA GLU A 157 -2.69 8.83 0.76
C GLU A 157 -2.50 7.43 0.17
N ILE A 158 -1.25 6.96 0.10
CA ILE A 158 -0.92 5.61 -0.36
C ILE A 158 -0.02 4.92 0.64
N ALA A 159 -0.45 3.76 1.12
CA ALA A 159 0.38 2.80 1.83
C ALA A 159 1.16 1.96 0.82
N VAL A 160 2.45 1.76 1.08
CA VAL A 160 3.33 0.92 0.29
C VAL A 160 3.95 -0.13 1.20
N ASP A 161 3.59 -1.39 0.96
CA ASP A 161 4.19 -2.55 1.59
C ASP A 161 5.27 -3.07 0.64
N LEU A 162 6.53 -2.83 0.99
CA LEU A 162 7.71 -3.23 0.21
C LEU A 162 8.23 -4.57 0.73
N HIS A 163 8.20 -5.59 -0.13
CA HIS A 163 8.70 -6.92 0.13
C HIS A 163 10.08 -7.10 -0.53
N GLN A 164 11.10 -7.34 0.29
CA GLN A 164 12.44 -7.74 -0.10
C GLN A 164 12.66 -9.20 0.27
N LYS A 165 13.70 -9.84 -0.29
CA LYS A 165 14.01 -11.26 -0.03
C LYS A 165 14.16 -11.60 1.47
N TYR A 166 14.67 -10.66 2.27
CA TYR A 166 14.97 -10.89 3.69
C TYR A 166 14.41 -9.83 4.64
N ALA A 167 13.62 -8.88 4.13
CA ALA A 167 13.10 -7.77 4.93
C ALA A 167 11.79 -7.24 4.34
N GLU A 168 11.04 -6.52 5.17
CA GLU A 168 9.86 -5.77 4.76
C GLU A 168 10.00 -4.32 5.21
N ALA A 169 9.56 -3.39 4.37
CA ALA A 169 9.37 -2.00 4.75
C ALA A 169 7.90 -1.62 4.55
N ARG A 170 7.34 -0.87 5.49
CA ARG A 170 5.99 -0.31 5.36
C ARG A 170 6.07 1.20 5.39
N LEU A 171 5.52 1.83 4.36
CA LEU A 171 5.65 3.26 4.12
C LEU A 171 4.27 3.86 3.89
N ILE A 172 4.08 5.09 4.34
CA ILE A 172 2.93 5.92 3.97
C ILE A 172 3.43 7.09 3.14
N PHE A 173 2.79 7.32 2.00
CA PHE A 173 2.93 8.54 1.22
C PHE A 173 1.70 9.40 1.52
N PRO A 174 1.84 10.45 2.35
CA PRO A 174 0.71 11.29 2.76
C PRO A 174 -0.04 11.89 1.56
N PRO A 175 -1.27 12.39 1.76
CA PRO A 175 -1.96 13.11 0.72
C PRO A 175 -1.33 14.50 0.49
N PHE A 176 -1.63 15.09 -0.65
CA PHE A 176 -1.36 16.50 -0.93
C PHE A 176 -2.43 17.09 -1.84
N ASN A 177 -2.57 18.40 -1.82
CA ASN A 177 -3.40 19.14 -2.77
C ASN A 177 -2.52 20.07 -3.61
N GLU A 178 -2.85 20.23 -4.89
CA GLU A 178 -2.16 21.09 -5.83
C GLU A 178 -3.17 22.02 -6.50
N GLU A 179 -3.04 23.31 -6.23
CA GLU A 179 -3.90 24.36 -6.77
C GLU A 179 -3.08 25.32 -7.65
N LEU A 180 -3.69 25.80 -8.72
CA LEU A 180 -3.15 26.88 -9.55
C LEU A 180 -3.89 28.16 -9.19
N GLU A 181 -3.19 29.07 -8.51
CA GLU A 181 -3.71 30.38 -8.12
C GLU A 181 -3.37 31.40 -9.20
N ASP A 182 -4.37 32.09 -9.76
CA ASP A 182 -4.15 33.19 -10.70
C ASP A 182 -3.82 34.47 -9.90
N LEU A 183 -2.57 34.93 -10.03
CA LEU A 183 -2.06 36.10 -9.31
C LEU A 183 -2.44 37.44 -9.95
N GLY A 184 -3.29 37.46 -10.99
CA GLY A 184 -3.93 38.68 -11.44
C GLY A 184 -4.06 38.84 -12.97
N PRO A 185 -4.24 40.07 -13.47
CA PRO A 185 -4.72 40.33 -14.83
C PRO A 185 -3.81 39.83 -15.97
N ALA A 186 -2.55 39.52 -15.64
CA ALA A 186 -1.58 38.96 -16.58
C ALA A 186 -1.70 37.42 -16.71
N HIS A 187 -2.62 36.79 -15.99
CA HIS A 187 -2.78 35.33 -15.91
C HIS A 187 -1.47 34.61 -15.53
N ILE A 188 -0.80 35.14 -14.51
CA ILE A 188 0.37 34.50 -13.90
C ILE A 188 -0.15 33.49 -12.89
N PHE A 189 0.01 32.21 -13.19
CA PHE A 189 -0.39 31.14 -12.28
C PHE A 189 0.75 30.78 -11.33
N GLN A 190 0.49 30.85 -10.03
CA GLN A 190 1.35 30.28 -9.01
C GLN A 190 0.81 28.93 -8.56
N ARG A 191 1.71 27.95 -8.54
CA ARG A 191 1.40 26.60 -8.07
C ARG A 191 1.52 26.55 -6.56
N ARG A 192 0.41 26.26 -5.88
CA ARG A 192 0.33 26.13 -4.44
C ARG A 192 0.14 24.66 -4.09
N ILE A 193 1.08 24.12 -3.32
CA ILE A 193 1.05 22.73 -2.85
C ILE A 193 0.82 22.72 -1.35
N GLU A 194 -0.23 22.04 -0.92
CA GLU A 194 -0.55 21.83 0.50
C GLU A 194 -0.41 20.35 0.88
N GLY A 195 -0.05 20.10 2.14
CA GLY A 195 0.22 18.75 2.65
C GLY A 195 1.68 18.29 2.46
N ALA A 196 2.00 17.14 3.04
CA ALA A 196 3.36 16.58 3.00
C ALA A 196 3.58 15.62 1.81
N GLY A 197 2.51 15.16 1.17
CA GLY A 197 2.56 14.10 0.17
C GLY A 197 3.47 14.36 -1.03
N TYR A 198 3.55 15.61 -1.48
CA TYR A 198 4.43 15.98 -2.59
C TYR A 198 5.90 15.76 -2.23
N ALA A 199 6.32 16.14 -1.02
CA ALA A 199 7.68 15.97 -0.54
C ALA A 199 8.08 14.49 -0.43
N TYR A 200 7.18 13.67 0.09
CA TYR A 200 7.37 12.23 0.18
C TYR A 200 7.53 11.59 -1.20
N ARG A 201 6.79 12.04 -2.21
CA ARG A 201 6.93 11.53 -3.58
C ARG A 201 8.27 11.91 -4.25
N GLN A 202 8.98 12.93 -3.75
CA GLN A 202 10.32 13.30 -4.26
C GLN A 202 11.45 12.38 -3.77
N CYS A 203 11.19 11.46 -2.83
CA CYS A 203 12.21 10.50 -2.38
C CYS A 203 12.51 9.39 -3.40
N ILE A 204 11.77 9.36 -4.51
CA ILE A 204 11.96 8.41 -5.60
C ILE A 204 12.62 9.16 -6.77
N GLN A 205 13.86 8.81 -7.09
CA GLN A 205 14.63 9.47 -8.14
C GLN A 205 15.00 8.44 -9.21
N ASN A 206 14.67 8.74 -10.47
CA ASN A 206 14.87 7.83 -11.60
C ASN A 206 14.30 6.42 -11.35
N GLY A 207 13.15 6.35 -10.66
CA GLY A 207 12.46 5.10 -10.30
C GLY A 207 13.02 4.37 -9.08
N VAL A 208 14.05 4.90 -8.41
CA VAL A 208 14.68 4.29 -7.23
C VAL A 208 14.25 5.01 -5.95
N LEU A 209 13.70 4.27 -5.00
CA LEU A 209 13.29 4.77 -3.68
C LEU A 209 14.53 5.00 -2.80
N SER A 210 14.62 6.18 -2.17
CA SER A 210 15.64 6.50 -1.17
C SER A 210 15.03 6.61 0.23
N PHE A 211 15.36 5.66 1.12
CA PHE A 211 14.94 5.72 2.53
C PHE A 211 15.49 6.95 3.24
N LEU A 212 16.72 7.38 2.93
CA LEU A 212 17.30 8.58 3.51
C LEU A 212 16.47 9.84 3.15
N GLN A 213 16.05 9.97 1.89
CA GLN A 213 15.21 11.09 1.46
C GLN A 213 13.78 10.97 2.00
N TYR A 214 13.24 9.74 2.08
CA TYR A 214 11.94 9.48 2.69
C TYR A 214 11.92 9.91 4.16
N ASP A 215 12.93 9.49 4.92
CA ASP A 215 13.07 9.85 6.34
C ASP A 215 13.28 11.37 6.50
N GLY A 216 14.06 12.00 5.61
CA GLY A 216 14.23 13.45 5.58
C GLY A 216 12.96 14.25 5.25
N ALA A 217 11.99 13.64 4.55
CA ALA A 217 10.70 14.29 4.28
C ALA A 217 9.81 14.44 5.54
N PHE A 218 10.11 13.69 6.60
CA PHE A 218 9.34 13.71 7.84
C PHE A 218 9.33 15.07 8.53
N GLU A 219 10.41 15.85 8.44
CA GLU A 219 10.45 17.21 8.99
C GLU A 219 9.37 18.13 8.40
N ARG A 220 9.02 17.93 7.12
CA ARG A 220 7.94 18.69 6.46
C ARG A 220 6.57 18.26 6.98
N LEU A 221 6.40 16.98 7.28
CA LEU A 221 5.17 16.46 7.88
C LEU A 221 4.96 17.01 9.29
N LEU A 222 6.01 17.08 10.11
CA LEU A 222 5.93 17.71 11.44
C LEU A 222 5.55 19.20 11.35
N ARG A 223 6.06 19.93 10.36
CA ARG A 223 5.79 21.36 10.19
C ARG A 223 4.32 21.68 9.90
N ILE A 224 3.63 20.80 9.17
CA ILE A 224 2.21 20.97 8.88
C ILE A 224 1.31 20.51 10.04
N GLN A 225 1.89 19.95 11.12
CA GLN A 225 1.21 19.54 12.35
C GLN A 225 0.11 18.49 12.14
N ASP A 226 0.24 17.67 11.11
CA ASP A 226 -0.59 16.48 10.91
C ASP A 226 -0.01 15.31 11.72
N TYR A 227 -0.26 15.33 13.03
CA TYR A 227 0.34 14.39 13.96
C TYR A 227 -0.26 12.98 13.90
N ASP A 228 -1.50 12.81 13.41
CA ASP A 228 -2.04 11.46 13.15
C ASP A 228 -1.21 10.76 12.07
N THR A 229 -1.02 11.42 10.92
CA THR A 229 -0.16 10.89 9.85
C THR A 229 1.30 10.76 10.31
N ALA A 230 1.82 11.73 11.08
CA ALA A 230 3.18 11.66 11.60
C ALA A 230 3.41 10.46 12.53
N CYS A 231 2.48 10.20 13.45
CA CYS A 231 2.53 9.04 14.34
C CYS A 231 2.46 7.72 13.54
N ARG A 232 1.59 7.65 12.52
CA ARG A 232 1.51 6.49 11.62
C ARG A 232 2.84 6.23 10.90
N VAL A 233 3.43 7.26 10.28
CA VAL A 233 4.73 7.15 9.61
C VAL A 233 5.82 6.71 10.60
N ALA A 234 5.89 7.34 11.78
CA ALA A 234 6.89 7.02 12.80
C ALA A 234 6.77 5.57 13.29
N LEU A 235 5.55 5.11 13.58
CA LEU A 235 5.27 3.74 14.01
C LEU A 235 5.70 2.72 12.96
N LEU A 236 5.34 2.95 11.69
CA LEU A 236 5.73 2.04 10.60
C LEU A 236 7.25 2.01 10.42
N ARG A 237 7.91 3.17 10.38
CA ARG A 237 9.37 3.25 10.20
C ARG A 237 10.15 2.61 11.34
N LEU A 238 9.69 2.74 12.58
CA LEU A 238 10.34 2.11 13.74
C LEU A 238 10.13 0.59 13.80
N ARG A 239 8.99 0.08 13.33
CA ARG A 239 8.66 -1.35 13.31
C ARG A 239 9.28 -2.10 12.13
N TRP A 240 9.40 -1.43 10.99
CA TRP A 240 10.02 -1.95 9.76
C TRP A 240 11.19 -1.05 9.34
N PRO A 241 12.33 -1.11 10.05
CA PRO A 241 13.40 -0.11 9.99
C PRO A 241 14.39 -0.34 8.84
N VAL A 242 13.94 -0.81 7.68
CA VAL A 242 14.80 -0.92 6.49
C VAL A 242 15.35 0.47 6.14
N GLY A 243 16.67 0.57 5.93
CA GLY A 243 17.35 1.82 5.63
C GLY A 243 17.29 2.91 6.71
N LEU A 244 16.77 2.61 7.92
CA LEU A 244 16.55 3.63 8.96
C LEU A 244 17.86 4.00 9.66
N SER A 245 18.26 5.26 9.53
CA SER A 245 19.44 5.79 10.26
C SER A 245 19.14 5.99 11.76
N ALA A 246 20.19 5.97 12.59
CA ALA A 246 20.06 6.27 14.02
C ALA A 246 19.51 7.68 14.29
N GLN A 247 19.88 8.66 13.45
CA GLN A 247 19.38 10.02 13.56
C GLN A 247 17.89 10.10 13.25
N ALA A 248 17.45 9.52 12.11
CA ALA A 248 16.04 9.48 11.75
C ALA A 248 15.20 8.70 12.79
N ARG A 249 15.75 7.60 13.32
CA ARG A 249 15.13 6.84 14.41
C ARG A 249 14.82 7.73 15.61
N GLU A 250 15.74 8.57 16.04
CA GLU A 250 15.51 9.45 17.19
C GLU A 250 14.47 10.53 16.90
N VAL A 251 14.41 11.05 15.66
CA VAL A 251 13.36 11.99 15.25
C VAL A 251 11.98 11.35 15.35
N TYR A 252 11.82 10.10 14.89
CA TYR A 252 10.57 9.36 15.02
C TYR A 252 10.20 9.08 16.47
N LEU A 253 11.15 8.64 17.30
CA LEU A 253 10.90 8.41 18.72
C LEU A 253 10.49 9.70 19.45
N THR A 254 11.12 10.82 19.10
CA THR A 254 10.79 12.14 19.66
C THR A 254 9.36 12.52 19.32
N CYS A 255 8.95 12.39 18.06
CA CYS A 255 7.56 12.63 17.65
C CYS A 255 6.57 11.80 18.47
N LEU A 256 6.84 10.50 18.69
CA LEU A 256 5.93 9.65 19.47
C LEU A 256 5.91 10.01 20.97
N ARG A 257 7.01 10.51 21.54
CA ARG A 257 7.07 10.98 22.94
C ARG A 257 6.33 12.31 23.11
N GLU A 258 6.37 13.18 22.12
CA GLU A 258 5.67 14.48 22.13
C GLU A 258 4.17 14.33 21.86
N HIS A 259 3.77 13.29 21.12
CA HIS A 259 2.39 13.00 20.73
C HIS A 259 1.91 11.59 21.13
N PRO A 260 2.00 11.21 22.42
CA PRO A 260 1.69 9.84 22.86
C PRO A 260 0.21 9.49 22.72
N THR A 261 -0.69 10.46 22.93
CA THR A 261 -2.13 10.26 22.80
C THR A 261 -2.52 9.93 21.37
N ASP A 262 -1.96 10.66 20.39
CA ASP A 262 -2.21 10.44 18.96
C ASP A 262 -1.65 9.07 18.54
N ALA A 263 -0.42 8.75 18.94
CA ALA A 263 0.19 7.45 18.66
C ALA A 263 -0.64 6.26 19.19
N VAL A 264 -1.14 6.34 20.42
CA VAL A 264 -2.01 5.31 20.99
C VAL A 264 -3.34 5.26 20.27
N ARG A 265 -3.97 6.42 20.00
CA ARG A 265 -5.26 6.50 19.30
C ARG A 265 -5.19 5.85 17.93
N THR A 266 -4.18 6.18 17.12
CA THR A 266 -3.93 5.57 15.81
C THR A 266 -3.93 4.04 15.88
N LEU A 267 -3.25 3.47 16.88
CA LEU A 267 -3.14 2.02 17.06
C LEU A 267 -4.44 1.38 17.54
N LEU A 268 -5.20 2.07 18.40
CA LEU A 268 -6.51 1.59 18.83
C LEU A 268 -7.54 1.69 17.70
N ASP A 269 -7.58 2.77 16.94
CA ASP A 269 -8.52 2.95 15.83
C ASP A 269 -8.34 1.86 14.76
N SER A 270 -7.09 1.50 14.48
CA SER A 270 -6.72 0.40 13.58
C SER A 270 -6.77 -1.00 14.22
N ARG A 271 -7.05 -1.08 15.53
CA ARG A 271 -7.02 -2.32 16.34
C ARG A 271 -5.67 -3.07 16.25
N ASP A 272 -4.57 -2.34 16.11
CA ASP A 272 -3.23 -2.88 15.95
C ASP A 272 -2.56 -3.13 17.31
N VAL A 273 -2.98 -4.21 17.98
CA VAL A 273 -2.38 -4.67 19.25
C VAL A 273 -0.87 -4.96 19.12
N PRO A 274 -0.36 -5.58 18.03
CA PRO A 274 1.08 -5.72 17.82
C PRO A 274 1.81 -4.38 17.75
N GLY A 275 1.23 -3.37 17.09
CA GLY A 275 1.77 -2.01 17.05
C GLY A 275 1.77 -1.34 18.41
N LEU A 276 0.74 -1.58 19.23
CA LEU A 276 0.70 -1.12 20.63
C LEU A 276 1.80 -1.75 21.48
N SER A 277 2.04 -3.05 21.30
CA SER A 277 3.16 -3.74 21.93
C SER A 277 4.51 -3.14 21.51
N ALA A 278 4.66 -2.83 20.21
CA ALA A 278 5.86 -2.17 19.69
C ALA A 278 6.05 -0.77 20.32
N LEU A 279 5.00 0.06 20.36
CA LEU A 279 5.01 1.38 20.99
C LEU A 279 5.49 1.31 22.45
N LEU A 280 4.98 0.34 23.21
CA LEU A 280 5.39 0.09 24.58
C LEU A 280 6.87 -0.29 24.68
N SER A 281 7.37 -1.13 23.77
CA SER A 281 8.77 -1.53 23.75
C SER A 281 9.73 -0.40 23.38
N PHE A 282 9.24 0.64 22.68
CA PHE A 282 10.02 1.86 22.41
C PHE A 282 10.19 2.76 23.64
N GLY A 283 9.42 2.52 24.72
CA GLY A 283 9.53 3.28 25.96
C GLY A 283 9.14 4.75 25.82
N VAL A 284 8.22 5.05 24.90
CA VAL A 284 7.80 6.45 24.62
C VAL A 284 6.63 6.92 25.50
N LEU A 285 5.96 6.00 26.21
CA LEU A 285 4.88 6.31 27.13
C LEU A 285 5.39 6.34 28.57
N ASP A 286 5.21 7.47 29.24
CA ASP A 286 5.40 7.58 30.68
C ASP A 286 4.19 7.04 31.46
N ARG A 287 4.24 7.09 32.79
CA ARG A 287 3.16 6.57 33.65
C ARG A 287 1.81 7.26 33.40
N SER A 288 1.82 8.57 33.17
CA SER A 288 0.61 9.33 32.83
C SER A 288 0.05 8.91 31.48
N GLY A 289 0.91 8.77 30.47
CA GLY A 289 0.56 8.32 29.13
C GLY A 289 -0.03 6.90 29.14
N LEU A 290 0.55 5.98 29.91
CA LEU A 290 0.02 4.63 30.08
C LEU A 290 -1.38 4.62 30.74
N SER A 291 -1.59 5.48 31.75
CA SER A 291 -2.90 5.63 32.39
C SER A 291 -3.95 6.15 31.40
N ALA A 292 -3.61 7.21 30.66
CA ALA A 292 -4.49 7.79 29.65
C ALA A 292 -4.81 6.79 28.52
N ALA A 293 -3.82 6.01 28.09
CA ALA A 293 -3.99 4.94 27.11
C ALA A 293 -4.95 3.86 27.62
N CYS A 294 -4.85 3.45 28.89
CA CYS A 294 -5.79 2.50 29.49
C CYS A 294 -7.23 3.05 29.47
N ASP A 295 -7.40 4.33 29.81
CA ASP A 295 -8.72 4.96 29.80
C ASP A 295 -9.32 5.01 28.39
N LEU A 296 -8.50 5.35 27.39
CA LEU A 296 -8.91 5.36 25.98
C LEU A 296 -9.30 3.96 25.49
N ALA A 297 -8.47 2.94 25.73
CA ALA A 297 -8.77 1.56 25.35
C ALA A 297 -10.05 1.04 26.02
N ARG A 298 -10.29 1.42 27.28
CA ARG A 298 -11.51 1.08 28.01
C ARG A 298 -12.74 1.74 27.40
N GLN A 299 -12.66 3.03 27.07
CA GLN A 299 -13.75 3.77 26.40
C GLN A 299 -14.10 3.17 25.04
N MET A 300 -13.10 2.69 24.30
CA MET A 300 -13.27 2.03 23.00
C MET A 300 -13.67 0.55 23.11
N GLY A 301 -13.78 -0.01 24.32
CA GLY A 301 -14.15 -1.40 24.56
C GLY A 301 -13.11 -2.43 24.07
N GLN A 302 -11.85 -2.04 23.93
CA GLN A 302 -10.78 -2.91 23.42
C GLN A 302 -10.09 -3.65 24.56
N THR A 303 -10.63 -4.81 24.93
CA THR A 303 -10.19 -5.59 26.09
C THR A 303 -8.73 -6.08 25.99
N GLU A 304 -8.31 -6.53 24.82
CA GLU A 304 -6.94 -7.01 24.58
C GLU A 304 -5.91 -5.89 24.72
N ALA A 305 -6.15 -4.76 24.04
CA ALA A 305 -5.30 -3.58 24.14
C ALA A 305 -5.24 -3.05 25.58
N LEU A 306 -6.39 -2.99 26.28
CA LEU A 306 -6.46 -2.59 27.68
C LEU A 306 -5.64 -3.51 28.59
N ALA A 307 -5.72 -4.84 28.40
CA ALA A 307 -4.94 -5.79 29.19
C ALA A 307 -3.43 -5.59 29.01
N LEU A 308 -2.99 -5.37 27.76
CA LEU A 308 -1.59 -5.08 27.43
C LEU A 308 -1.10 -3.79 28.11
N LEU A 309 -1.90 -2.72 28.06
CA LEU A 309 -1.59 -1.43 28.66
C LEU A 309 -1.55 -1.49 30.19
N LEU A 310 -2.50 -2.17 30.82
CA LEU A 310 -2.52 -2.37 32.28
C LEU A 310 -1.27 -3.13 32.75
N ALA A 311 -0.88 -4.19 32.02
CA ALA A 311 0.34 -4.93 32.33
C ALA A 311 1.60 -4.06 32.22
N ALA A 312 1.65 -3.14 31.25
CA ALA A 312 2.75 -2.19 31.14
C ALA A 312 2.74 -1.14 32.28
N LEU A 313 1.56 -0.65 32.67
CA LEU A 313 1.38 0.27 33.78
C LEU A 313 1.83 -0.35 35.11
N ASP A 314 1.47 -1.61 35.38
CA ASP A 314 1.89 -2.34 36.59
C ASP A 314 3.40 -2.53 36.66
N ARG A 315 4.03 -2.88 35.52
CA ARG A 315 5.50 -2.97 35.40
C ARG A 315 6.16 -1.62 35.70
N SER A 316 5.60 -0.51 35.20
CA SER A 316 6.11 0.84 35.48
C SER A 316 6.00 1.25 36.95
N ALA A 317 5.07 0.65 37.70
CA ALA A 317 4.83 0.91 39.12
C ALA A 317 5.69 0.03 40.06
N GLY A 318 6.56 -0.84 39.53
CA GLY A 318 7.41 -1.73 40.34
C GLY A 318 6.67 -2.93 40.95
N ARG A 319 5.43 -3.23 40.52
CA ARG A 319 4.66 -4.39 40.97
C ARG A 319 4.87 -5.56 40.00
N ALA A 320 6.04 -6.19 40.03
CA ALA A 320 6.24 -7.46 39.33
C ALA A 320 5.60 -8.60 40.16
N ALA A 321 4.53 -9.21 39.67
CA ALA A 321 4.07 -10.48 40.21
C ALA A 321 5.10 -11.58 39.85
N PRO A 322 5.54 -12.41 40.82
CA PRO A 322 6.45 -13.52 40.51
C PRO A 322 5.73 -14.52 39.60
N LEU A 323 6.42 -14.92 38.52
CA LEU A 323 6.02 -16.03 37.66
C LEU A 323 5.89 -17.30 38.52
N MET A 324 4.67 -17.67 38.92
CA MET A 324 4.41 -18.99 39.48
C MET A 324 4.67 -20.03 38.40
N GLN A 325 5.84 -20.67 38.46
CA GLN A 325 6.06 -21.97 37.82
C GLN A 325 4.98 -22.91 38.36
N LYS A 326 4.11 -23.40 37.48
CA LYS A 326 3.26 -24.54 37.79
C LYS A 326 4.16 -25.77 37.87
N THR A 327 4.62 -26.12 39.07
CA THR A 327 5.03 -27.48 39.38
C THR A 327 3.81 -28.37 39.28
N TYR A 328 3.77 -29.21 38.25
CA TYR A 328 2.92 -30.39 38.24
C TYR A 328 3.62 -31.43 39.10
N ASP A 329 3.08 -31.69 40.28
CA ASP A 329 3.43 -32.89 41.04
C ASP A 329 2.75 -34.10 40.35
N LEU A 330 3.57 -35.13 40.11
CA LEU A 330 3.23 -36.42 39.52
C LEU A 330 2.36 -37.29 40.45
#